data_AF-A0A536CXS0-F1
#
_entry.id   AF-A0A536CXS0-F1
#
_cell.length_a   1.000
_cell.length_b   1.000
_cell.length_c   1.000
_cell.angle_alpha   90.00
_cell.angle_beta   90.00
_cell.angle_gamma   90.00
#
_symmetry.space_group_name_H-M   'P 1'
#
loop_
_entity.id
_entity.type
_entity.pdbx_description
1 polymer ?
#
loop_
_entity_poly.entity_id
_entity_poly.type
_entity_poly.pdbx_seq_one_letter_code
_entity_poly.pdbx_strand_id
1 'polypeptide(L)'
;AANGIVWATVLGLLPDKIGNDFRSRYQAKFGQQPGWANAGGCYDSVNVWAAGVAKAGDPKNYKAVAKATESVIWRGTTGSISFVDHTGVQFPAGTADASLGQPHIIVQIQDGVQKVVSPAPFTSGTFVLPSWMR
;
A
#
# COMPACT_ATOMS: atom_id res chain seq x y z
N ALA A 1 -17.43 15.13 12.42
CA ALA A 1 -16.46 16.22 12.69
C ALA A 1 -15.07 15.61 12.85
N ALA A 2 -14.21 15.81 11.85
CA ALA A 2 -12.77 15.48 11.82
C ALA A 2 -12.06 16.15 10.61
N ASN A 3 -12.79 17.00 9.85
CA ASN A 3 -12.30 17.60 8.61
C ASN A 3 -11.05 18.42 8.88
N GLY A 4 -10.01 18.28 8.05
CA GLY A 4 -8.73 18.95 8.21
C GLY A 4 -7.67 18.14 8.97
N ILE A 5 -8.06 17.10 9.73
CA ILE A 5 -7.09 16.19 10.38
C ILE A 5 -6.30 15.45 9.29
N VAL A 6 -4.98 15.37 9.51
CA VAL A 6 -4.04 14.65 8.66
C VAL A 6 -3.49 13.45 9.41
N TRP A 7 -3.37 12.32 8.73
CA TRP A 7 -2.67 11.13 9.19
C TRP A 7 -1.89 10.50 8.04
N ALA A 8 -1.02 9.56 8.35
CA ALA A 8 -0.22 8.89 7.34
C ALA A 8 -0.06 7.39 7.64
N THR A 9 0.27 6.62 6.61
CA THR A 9 0.67 5.22 6.75
C THR A 9 1.65 4.82 5.66
N VAL A 10 2.55 3.90 5.98
CA VAL A 10 3.54 3.34 5.05
C VAL A 10 3.06 2.03 4.39
N LEU A 11 1.87 1.55 4.76
CA LEU A 11 1.26 0.31 4.28
C LEU A 11 -0.21 0.55 3.96
N GLY A 12 -0.51 1.50 3.08
CA GLY A 12 -1.89 1.96 2.83
C GLY A 12 -2.53 1.40 1.58
N LEU A 13 -3.79 0.96 1.66
CA LEU A 13 -4.62 0.64 0.49
C LEU A 13 -4.75 1.86 -0.41
N LEU A 14 -4.25 1.75 -1.63
CA LEU A 14 -4.27 2.84 -2.59
C LEU A 14 -5.68 3.10 -3.12
N PRO A 15 -6.03 4.36 -3.44
CA PRO A 15 -7.32 4.71 -4.00
C PRO A 15 -7.37 4.51 -5.53
N ASP A 16 -6.57 3.57 -6.05
CA ASP A 16 -6.45 3.26 -7.47
C ASP A 16 -7.32 2.05 -7.85
N LYS A 17 -7.24 1.61 -9.11
CA LYS A 17 -8.03 0.47 -9.59
C LYS A 17 -7.75 -0.81 -8.79
N ILE A 18 -6.49 -1.09 -8.43
CA ILE A 18 -6.10 -2.34 -7.74
C ILE A 18 -6.61 -2.32 -6.30
N GLY A 19 -6.39 -1.23 -5.57
CA GLY A 19 -6.87 -1.08 -4.19
C GLY A 19 -8.39 -1.03 -4.10
N ASN A 20 -9.07 -0.34 -5.01
CA ASN A 20 -10.55 -0.28 -5.03
C ASN A 20 -11.19 -1.62 -5.43
N ASP A 21 -10.58 -2.39 -6.33
CA ASP A 21 -10.98 -3.75 -6.62
C ASP A 21 -10.86 -4.65 -5.36
N PHE A 22 -9.74 -4.55 -4.64
CA PHE A 22 -9.57 -5.27 -3.39
C PHE A 22 -10.64 -4.89 -2.35
N ARG A 23 -10.91 -3.58 -2.16
CA ARG A 23 -11.99 -3.11 -1.27
C ARG A 23 -13.34 -3.72 -1.63
N SER A 24 -13.66 -3.76 -2.91
CA SER A 24 -14.92 -4.31 -3.42
C SER A 24 -15.03 -5.82 -3.15
N ARG A 25 -13.98 -6.59 -3.46
CA ARG A 25 -13.93 -8.04 -3.17
C ARG A 25 -13.95 -8.35 -1.68
N TYR A 26 -13.26 -7.54 -0.87
CA TYR A 26 -13.24 -7.69 0.58
C TYR A 26 -14.63 -7.46 1.17
N GLN A 27 -15.31 -6.37 0.78
CA GLN A 27 -16.70 -6.10 1.18
C GLN A 27 -17.65 -7.23 0.78
N ALA A 28 -17.55 -7.72 -0.45
CA ALA A 28 -18.41 -8.81 -0.92
C ALA A 28 -18.20 -10.10 -0.11
N LYS A 29 -16.96 -10.38 0.32
CA LYS A 29 -16.61 -11.60 1.07
C LYS A 29 -16.94 -11.50 2.56
N PHE A 30 -16.70 -10.34 3.18
CA PHE A 30 -16.74 -10.19 4.64
C PHE A 30 -17.87 -9.29 5.16
N GLY A 31 -18.67 -8.70 4.27
CA GLY A 31 -19.80 -7.84 4.65
C GLY A 31 -19.41 -6.46 5.19
N GLN A 32 -18.12 -6.10 5.19
CA GLN A 32 -17.62 -4.81 5.66
C GLN A 32 -16.39 -4.35 4.88
N GLN A 33 -16.12 -3.04 4.87
CA GLN A 33 -14.94 -2.47 4.21
C GLN A 33 -13.67 -2.90 4.95
N PRO A 34 -12.55 -3.13 4.23
CA PRO A 34 -11.28 -3.39 4.89
C PRO A 34 -10.77 -2.15 5.62
N GLY A 35 -10.02 -2.39 6.70
CA GLY A 35 -9.16 -1.35 7.28
C GLY A 35 -8.12 -0.85 6.27
N TRP A 36 -7.59 0.35 6.50
CA TRP A 36 -6.71 1.04 5.54
C TRP A 36 -5.33 0.40 5.36
N ALA A 37 -4.85 -0.39 6.32
CA ALA A 37 -3.50 -0.95 6.28
C ALA A 37 -3.46 -2.48 6.24
N ASN A 38 -3.69 -3.13 7.39
CA ASN A 38 -3.39 -4.54 7.57
C ASN A 38 -4.07 -5.49 6.57
N ALA A 39 -5.32 -5.21 6.16
CA ALA A 39 -6.03 -6.09 5.23
C ALA A 39 -5.34 -6.16 3.85
N GLY A 40 -4.99 -5.01 3.27
CA GLY A 40 -4.25 -4.96 2.00
C GLY A 40 -2.80 -5.42 2.17
N GLY A 41 -2.13 -4.95 3.23
CA GLY A 41 -0.74 -5.29 3.51
C GLY A 41 -0.50 -6.79 3.68
N CYS A 42 -1.30 -7.47 4.52
CA CYS A 42 -1.19 -8.92 4.68
C CYS A 42 -1.53 -9.69 3.40
N TYR A 43 -2.52 -9.21 2.63
CA TYR A 43 -2.85 -9.80 1.32
C TYR A 43 -1.65 -9.71 0.38
N ASP A 44 -1.02 -8.55 0.29
CA ASP A 44 0.16 -8.36 -0.56
C ASP A 44 1.38 -9.14 -0.05
N SER A 45 1.60 -9.25 1.25
CA SER A 45 2.69 -10.08 1.82
C SER A 45 2.59 -11.55 1.38
N VAL A 46 1.37 -12.12 1.38
CA VAL A 46 1.16 -13.51 0.91
C VAL A 46 1.45 -13.63 -0.59
N ASN A 47 1.08 -12.63 -1.39
CA ASN A 47 1.34 -12.65 -2.83
C ASN A 47 2.83 -12.48 -3.15
N VAL A 48 3.55 -11.61 -2.43
CA VAL A 48 5.00 -11.46 -2.52
C VAL A 48 5.70 -12.79 -2.19
N TRP A 49 5.29 -13.44 -1.10
CA TRP A 49 5.78 -14.78 -0.75
C TRP A 49 5.48 -15.80 -1.85
N ALA A 50 4.26 -15.83 -2.36
CA ALA A 50 3.86 -16.75 -3.43
C ALA A 50 4.68 -16.55 -4.71
N ALA A 51 5.00 -15.31 -5.07
CA ALA A 51 5.89 -14.99 -6.18
C ALA A 51 7.33 -15.50 -5.93
N GLY A 52 7.83 -15.36 -4.70
CA GLY A 52 9.12 -15.92 -4.28
C GLY A 52 9.14 -17.46 -4.37
N VAL A 53 8.07 -18.12 -3.90
CA VAL A 53 7.90 -19.58 -4.02
C VAL A 53 7.89 -20.03 -5.48
N ALA A 54 7.14 -19.34 -6.35
CA ALA A 54 7.07 -19.67 -7.76
C ALA A 54 8.44 -19.59 -8.44
N LYS A 55 9.28 -18.63 -8.06
CA LYS A 55 10.67 -18.51 -8.51
C LYS A 55 11.58 -19.59 -7.93
N ALA A 56 11.37 -20.00 -6.68
CA ALA A 56 12.20 -20.99 -6.00
C ALA A 56 11.86 -22.45 -6.37
N GLY A 57 10.65 -22.71 -6.87
CA GLY A 57 10.18 -24.03 -7.30
C GLY A 57 9.72 -24.97 -6.18
N ASP A 58 10.10 -24.71 -4.92
CA ASP A 58 9.68 -25.48 -3.74
C ASP A 58 9.38 -24.56 -2.54
N PRO A 59 8.15 -24.52 -2.01
CA PRO A 59 7.80 -23.71 -0.84
C PRO A 59 8.51 -24.13 0.45
N LYS A 60 9.05 -25.36 0.53
CA LYS A 60 9.78 -25.86 1.70
C LYS A 60 11.28 -25.54 1.66
N ASN A 61 11.81 -25.12 0.51
CA ASN A 61 13.18 -24.64 0.42
C ASN A 61 13.28 -23.18 0.89
N TYR A 62 13.16 -22.97 2.20
CA TYR A 62 13.03 -21.64 2.81
C TYR A 62 14.16 -20.68 2.44
N LYS A 63 15.40 -21.18 2.31
CA LYS A 63 16.55 -20.36 1.88
C LYS A 63 16.41 -19.89 0.44
N ALA A 64 15.98 -20.77 -0.47
CA ALA A 64 15.73 -20.41 -1.85
C ALA A 64 14.54 -19.44 -1.98
N VAL A 65 13.45 -19.68 -1.23
CA VAL A 65 12.28 -18.78 -1.20
C VAL A 65 12.67 -17.39 -0.69
N ALA A 66 13.41 -17.28 0.42
CA ALA A 66 13.86 -16.00 0.94
C ALA A 66 14.72 -15.26 -0.09
N LYS A 67 15.73 -15.94 -0.67
CA LYS A 67 16.58 -15.36 -1.72
C LYS A 67 15.78 -14.92 -2.95
N ALA A 68 14.79 -15.71 -3.37
CA ALA A 68 13.94 -15.38 -4.51
C ALA A 68 13.03 -14.19 -4.22
N THR A 69 12.52 -14.08 -2.99
CA THR A 69 11.66 -12.98 -2.54
C THR A 69 12.36 -11.63 -2.63
N GLU A 70 13.66 -11.56 -2.31
CA GLU A 70 14.46 -10.33 -2.48
C GLU A 70 14.46 -9.77 -3.92
N SER A 71 14.24 -10.63 -4.91
CA SER A 71 14.17 -10.23 -6.33
C SER A 71 12.75 -9.90 -6.82
N VAL A 72 11.74 -9.97 -5.95
CA VAL A 72 10.35 -9.71 -6.32
C VAL A 72 10.11 -8.20 -6.36
N ILE A 73 9.49 -7.75 -7.45
CA ILE A 73 8.80 -6.46 -7.54
C ILE A 73 7.33 -6.79 -7.71
N TRP A 74 6.52 -6.50 -6.69
CA TRP A 74 5.11 -6.82 -6.66
C TRP A 74 4.28 -5.55 -6.65
N ARG A 75 3.49 -5.31 -7.71
CA ARG A 75 2.48 -4.24 -7.70
C ARG A 75 1.19 -4.72 -7.05
N GLY A 76 1.09 -4.53 -5.74
CA GLY A 76 -0.02 -4.98 -4.91
C GLY A 76 -1.10 -3.94 -4.67
N THR A 77 -2.00 -4.22 -3.75
CA THR A 77 -3.08 -3.31 -3.30
C THR A 77 -2.55 -2.07 -2.57
N THR A 78 -1.38 -2.19 -1.93
CA THR A 78 -0.73 -1.11 -1.18
C THR A 78 0.40 -0.43 -1.95
N GLY A 79 0.45 -0.60 -3.28
CA GLY A 79 1.52 -0.05 -4.14
C GLY A 79 2.56 -1.09 -4.53
N SER A 80 3.72 -0.61 -5.00
CA SER A 80 4.84 -1.49 -5.35
C SER A 80 5.61 -1.92 -4.12
N ILE A 81 5.89 -3.21 -4.00
CA ILE A 81 6.70 -3.80 -2.95
C ILE A 81 7.94 -4.40 -3.61
N SER A 82 9.10 -3.90 -3.23
CA SER A 82 10.40 -4.42 -3.63
C SER A 82 11.39 -4.25 -2.47
N PHE A 83 12.54 -4.91 -2.56
CA PHE A 83 13.50 -4.99 -1.47
C PHE A 83 14.90 -4.57 -1.92
N VAL A 84 15.58 -3.83 -1.05
CA VAL A 84 17.01 -3.50 -1.13
C VAL A 84 17.59 -3.70 0.26
N ASP A 85 18.72 -4.41 0.37
CA ASP A 85 19.37 -4.72 1.64
C ASP A 85 18.40 -5.27 2.71
N HIS A 86 17.58 -6.25 2.31
CA HIS A 86 16.57 -6.91 3.15
C HIS A 86 15.45 -5.99 3.68
N THR A 87 15.31 -4.79 3.11
CA THR A 87 14.37 -3.77 3.56
C THR A 87 13.44 -3.36 2.42
N GLY A 88 12.16 -3.13 2.73
CA GLY A 88 11.19 -2.63 1.77
C GLY A 88 11.55 -1.22 1.27
N VAL A 89 11.51 -1.00 -0.04
CA VAL A 89 11.75 0.32 -0.62
C VAL A 89 10.54 1.22 -0.39
N GLN A 90 10.77 2.45 0.09
CA GLN A 90 9.71 3.44 0.33
C GLN A 90 9.62 4.46 -0.80
N PHE A 91 8.41 4.75 -1.29
CA PHE A 91 8.13 5.88 -2.18
C PHE A 91 7.43 7.02 -1.40
N PRO A 92 7.84 8.30 -1.54
CA PRO A 92 8.93 8.81 -2.38
C PRO A 92 10.29 8.93 -1.66
N ALA A 93 10.38 8.59 -0.37
CA ALA A 93 11.56 8.91 0.44
C ALA A 93 12.80 8.07 0.10
N GLY A 94 12.63 6.79 -0.23
CA GLY A 94 13.70 5.89 -0.63
C GLY A 94 13.89 5.78 -2.14
N THR A 95 12.88 6.13 -2.94
CA THR A 95 12.93 6.17 -4.41
C THR A 95 11.96 7.19 -4.96
N ALA A 96 12.30 7.87 -6.05
CA ALA A 96 11.38 8.72 -6.80
C ALA A 96 10.49 7.93 -7.79
N ASP A 97 10.73 6.63 -7.96
CA ASP A 97 9.98 5.76 -8.85
C ASP A 97 8.88 4.99 -8.09
N ALA A 98 7.62 5.40 -8.32
CA ALA A 98 6.44 4.79 -7.73
C ALA A 98 6.22 3.32 -8.13
N SER A 99 6.91 2.83 -9.17
CA SER A 99 6.88 1.42 -9.58
C SER A 99 7.78 0.53 -8.74
N LEU A 100 8.69 1.10 -7.94
CA LEU A 100 9.65 0.38 -7.13
C LEU A 100 9.36 0.46 -5.63
N GLY A 101 8.84 1.58 -5.15
CA GLY A 101 8.65 1.82 -3.72
C GLY A 101 7.19 1.77 -3.25
N GLN A 102 7.02 1.36 -2.00
CA GLN A 102 5.73 1.35 -1.35
C GLN A 102 5.35 2.78 -0.91
N PRO A 103 4.17 3.31 -1.28
CA PRO A 103 3.83 4.69 -1.01
C PRO A 103 3.59 4.97 0.47
N HIS A 104 4.32 5.93 1.02
CA HIS A 104 3.98 6.57 2.29
C HIS A 104 2.85 7.57 2.06
N ILE A 105 1.61 7.08 2.14
CA ILE A 105 0.44 7.91 1.88
C ILE A 105 0.18 8.87 3.04
N ILE A 106 -0.15 10.10 2.69
CA ILE A 106 -0.68 11.13 3.58
C ILE A 106 -2.13 11.32 3.23
N VAL A 107 -2.98 11.28 4.24
CA VAL A 107 -4.43 11.36 4.12
C VAL A 107 -4.94 12.53 4.91
N GLN A 108 -5.87 13.28 4.33
CA GLN A 108 -6.63 14.30 5.03
C GLN A 108 -8.11 13.94 5.00
N ILE A 109 -8.80 14.16 6.12
CA ILE A 109 -10.25 14.04 6.17
C ILE A 109 -10.86 15.31 5.56
N GLN A 110 -11.66 15.17 4.51
CA GLN A 110 -12.33 16.26 3.79
C GLN A 110 -13.80 15.89 3.62
N ASP A 111 -14.70 16.71 4.14
CA ASP A 111 -16.15 16.45 4.12
C ASP A 111 -16.52 15.05 4.65
N GLY A 112 -15.83 14.61 5.71
CA GLY A 112 -16.00 13.29 6.31
C GLY A 112 -15.38 12.14 5.51
N VAL A 113 -14.74 12.41 4.37
CA VAL A 113 -14.11 11.43 3.49
C VAL A 113 -12.59 11.45 3.66
N GLN A 114 -12.00 10.27 3.78
CA GLN A 114 -10.54 10.10 3.79
C GLN A 114 -9.99 10.31 2.37
N LYS A 115 -9.24 11.39 2.14
CA LYS A 115 -8.63 11.73 0.84
C LYS A 115 -7.12 11.60 0.92
N VAL A 116 -6.54 10.76 0.07
CA VAL A 116 -5.07 10.70 -0.09
C VAL A 116 -4.62 11.98 -0.78
N VAL A 117 -3.82 12.78 -0.08
CA VAL A 117 -3.31 14.08 -0.56
C VAL A 117 -1.85 14.01 -1.02
N SER A 118 -1.14 12.94 -0.66
CA SER A 118 0.24 12.65 -1.10
C SER A 118 0.53 11.15 -0.94
N PRO A 119 1.46 10.56 -1.71
CA PRO A 119 2.18 11.15 -2.84
C PRO A 119 1.42 11.00 -4.16
N ALA A 120 1.68 11.89 -5.12
CA ALA A 120 1.34 11.63 -6.52
C ALA A 120 2.13 10.40 -7.02
N PRO A 121 1.58 9.55 -7.90
CA PRO A 121 0.30 9.69 -8.60
C PRO A 121 -0.90 9.07 -7.85
N PHE A 122 -0.76 8.74 -6.56
CA PHE A 122 -1.79 8.02 -5.79
C PHE A 122 -2.79 8.92 -5.06
N THR A 123 -2.84 10.20 -5.42
CA THR A 123 -3.73 11.17 -4.78
C THR A 123 -5.19 10.96 -5.22
N SER A 124 -6.12 11.22 -4.32
CA SER A 124 -7.57 11.23 -4.55
C SER A 124 -8.23 12.56 -4.12
N GLY A 125 -7.41 13.50 -3.68
CA GLY A 125 -7.72 14.89 -3.35
C GLY A 125 -6.42 15.69 -3.19
N THR A 126 -6.55 17.00 -2.95
CA THR A 126 -5.44 17.90 -2.64
C THR A 126 -5.54 18.37 -1.20
N PHE A 127 -4.43 18.74 -0.56
CA PHE A 127 -4.48 19.30 0.80
C PHE A 127 -5.35 20.57 0.85
N VAL A 128 -6.20 20.67 1.87
CA VAL A 128 -7.03 21.84 2.15
C VAL A 128 -6.62 22.41 3.51
N LEU A 129 -6.37 23.71 3.58
CA LEU A 129 -6.04 24.37 4.86
C LEU A 129 -7.20 24.14 5.86
N PRO A 130 -6.95 23.54 7.04
CA PRO A 130 -7.99 23.32 8.02
C PRO A 130 -8.62 24.63 8.51
N SER A 131 -9.93 24.62 8.76
CA SER A 131 -10.69 25.84 9.08
C SER A 131 -10.26 26.54 10.38
N TRP A 132 -9.57 25.83 11.28
CA TRP A 132 -9.04 26.37 12.54
C TRP A 132 -7.64 26.97 12.44
N MET A 133 -6.96 26.84 11.29
CA MET A 133 -5.63 27.45 11.06
C MET A 133 -5.73 28.87 10.48
N ARG A 134 -6.87 29.55 10.72
CA ARG A 134 -7.10 30.94 10.30
C ARG A 134 -6.66 31.90 11.38
#